data_AF-B7FNZ8-F1
#
_entry.id   AF-B7FNZ8-F1
#
_cell.length_a   1.000
_cell.length_b   1.000
_cell.length_c   1.000
_cell.angle_alpha   90.00
_cell.angle_beta   90.00
_cell.angle_gamma   90.00
#
_symmetry.space_group_name_H-M   'P 1'
#
loop_
_entity.id
_entity.type
_entity.pdbx_description
1 polymer ?
#
loop_
_entity_poly.entity_id
_entity_poly.type
_entity_poly.pdbx_seq_one_letter_code
_entity_poly.pdbx_strand_id
1 'polypeptide(L)'
;MSEECLTAYAREAVAAYPDSDIEIAIDFCQKAVAEFVGTSNDRLVKVGRSLKSLVELSAEKEDEFQIEEALRLLVSECKLLVSEKLKVPKVPFGKTQLAMPIVTLGCMRFQQEWMPRITNMNQVGSDCQDNLVAILKQAISYGMTHIETARGYGCSELQLGTALKQLFLTKYVTREDLIIQTKIPPHEKVSDFRAALETSFRSLQLDYIDLFSFHGLNYEEQIKWTLKGDENCMVVVKEYMEAGKIRHVGFSTHASTTFILKLIDMDVFEYVNLHYHYFGSYTASGGGHDGNGNLDCVKFLTQKNMGIFIISPFDKGGRLYAPSNKLRSLTLPEMEPMEFKSQWIWNHNTLYDGNGPILHTYTVGAGRPSDLDQSAVAAYRHVHQHEATVDKLRTVVERLDRAKEEALGAEWINTWWQGLRKAEQSNHFVEHNQIVWCYNQILAFGLYDFAKNRY
;
A
#
# COMPACT_ATOMS: atom_id res chain seq x y z
N MET A 1 -36.05 12.28 14.82
CA MET A 1 -35.08 11.94 15.88
C MET A 1 -34.17 13.15 15.99
N SER A 2 -33.98 13.68 17.19
CA SER A 2 -33.11 14.83 17.46
C SER A 2 -31.80 14.69 16.70
N GLU A 3 -31.36 15.72 15.98
CA GLU A 3 -29.98 15.79 15.48
C GLU A 3 -29.06 15.94 16.68
N GLU A 4 -28.75 14.81 17.29
CA GLU A 4 -27.81 14.75 18.41
C GLU A 4 -26.40 15.00 17.87
N CYS A 5 -25.71 15.94 18.51
CA CYS A 5 -24.38 16.39 18.13
C CYS A 5 -23.36 15.27 18.41
N LEU A 6 -22.79 14.66 17.36
CA LEU A 6 -21.80 13.58 17.49
C LEU A 6 -20.58 14.05 18.29
N THR A 7 -20.23 15.33 18.17
CA THR A 7 -19.15 15.95 18.92
C THR A 7 -19.38 15.87 20.44
N ALA A 8 -20.62 16.05 20.91
CA ALA A 8 -20.94 15.89 22.33
C ALA A 8 -20.71 14.45 22.79
N TYR A 9 -21.15 13.46 21.99
CA TYR A 9 -20.94 12.05 22.29
C TYR A 9 -19.48 11.65 22.31
N ALA A 10 -18.69 12.13 21.34
CA ALA A 10 -17.26 11.87 21.30
C ALA A 10 -16.54 12.45 22.53
N ARG A 11 -16.85 13.70 22.91
CA ARG A 11 -16.26 14.36 24.09
C ARG A 11 -16.63 13.65 25.39
N GLU A 12 -17.90 13.28 25.55
CA GLU A 12 -18.39 12.52 26.72
C GLU A 12 -17.67 11.17 26.84
N ALA A 13 -17.62 10.40 25.75
CA ALA A 13 -16.97 9.08 25.73
C ALA A 13 -15.47 9.18 26.04
N VAL A 14 -14.76 10.11 25.41
CA VAL A 14 -13.31 10.33 25.65
C VAL A 14 -13.04 10.76 27.09
N ALA A 15 -13.89 11.61 27.66
CA ALA A 15 -13.75 12.06 29.05
C ALA A 15 -14.07 10.96 30.06
N ALA A 16 -15.05 10.11 29.77
CA ALA A 16 -15.45 9.00 30.66
C ALA A 16 -14.42 7.87 30.70
N TYR A 17 -13.71 7.62 29.59
CA TYR A 17 -12.83 6.46 29.41
C TYR A 17 -11.43 6.83 28.87
N PRO A 18 -10.68 7.76 29.49
CA PRO A 18 -9.44 8.31 28.93
C PRO A 18 -8.38 7.23 28.62
N ASP A 19 -8.37 6.14 29.39
CA ASP A 19 -7.36 5.08 29.30
C ASP A 19 -7.78 3.87 28.46
N SER A 20 -8.97 3.87 27.84
CA SER A 20 -9.48 2.71 27.09
C SER A 20 -10.08 3.07 25.74
N ASP A 21 -9.34 2.79 24.66
CA ASP A 21 -9.82 2.99 23.29
C ASP A 21 -11.10 2.17 23.01
N ILE A 22 -11.21 0.97 23.57
CA ILE A 22 -12.37 0.08 23.35
C ILE A 22 -13.61 0.65 24.02
N GLU A 23 -13.52 1.09 25.28
CA GLU A 23 -14.69 1.61 26.00
C GLU A 23 -15.18 2.93 25.39
N ILE A 24 -14.27 3.81 24.95
CA ILE A 24 -14.62 5.02 24.19
C ILE A 24 -15.43 4.65 22.94
N ALA A 25 -14.94 3.69 22.17
CA ALA A 25 -15.61 3.26 20.94
C ALA A 25 -16.97 2.62 21.22
N ILE A 26 -17.09 1.84 22.29
CA ILE A 26 -18.36 1.22 22.69
C ILE A 26 -19.38 2.30 23.08
N ASP A 27 -19.04 3.22 23.99
CA ASP A 27 -19.97 4.27 24.43
C ASP A 27 -20.44 5.14 23.25
N PHE A 28 -19.50 5.57 22.40
CA PHE A 28 -19.82 6.37 21.22
C PHE A 28 -20.66 5.59 20.20
N CYS A 29 -20.23 4.37 19.83
CA CYS A 29 -20.92 3.59 18.81
C CYS A 29 -22.31 3.15 19.27
N GLN A 30 -22.53 2.86 20.56
CA GLN A 30 -23.87 2.54 21.07
C GLN A 30 -24.89 3.65 20.77
N LYS A 31 -24.45 4.92 20.81
CA LYS A 31 -25.28 6.10 20.51
C LYS A 31 -25.34 6.38 18.99
N ALA A 32 -24.24 6.23 18.26
CA ALA A 32 -24.12 6.71 16.87
C ALA A 32 -24.30 5.63 15.78
N VAL A 33 -23.94 4.38 16.06
CA VAL A 33 -23.91 3.22 15.14
C VAL A 33 -23.88 1.90 15.92
N ALA A 34 -24.99 1.57 16.57
CA ALA A 34 -25.05 0.47 17.54
C ALA A 34 -24.65 -0.89 16.94
N GLU A 35 -24.92 -1.12 15.65
CA GLU A 35 -24.59 -2.36 14.95
C GLU A 35 -23.07 -2.59 14.80
N PHE A 36 -22.25 -1.55 14.99
CA PHE A 36 -20.79 -1.68 14.95
C PHE A 36 -20.23 -2.32 16.23
N VAL A 37 -20.98 -2.23 17.34
CA VAL A 37 -20.60 -2.85 18.60
C VAL A 37 -20.71 -4.37 18.45
N GLY A 38 -19.64 -5.09 18.84
CA GLY A 38 -19.57 -6.55 18.72
C GLY A 38 -18.99 -7.05 17.39
N THR A 39 -18.57 -6.15 16.48
CA THR A 39 -17.91 -6.55 15.22
C THR A 39 -16.53 -7.17 15.45
N SER A 40 -15.60 -6.41 16.05
CA SER A 40 -14.26 -6.85 16.39
C SER A 40 -13.63 -5.88 17.38
N ASN A 41 -12.95 -6.40 18.41
CA ASN A 41 -12.17 -5.58 19.33
C ASN A 41 -11.13 -4.73 18.59
N ASP A 42 -10.57 -5.25 17.50
CA ASP A 42 -9.57 -4.54 16.71
C ASP A 42 -10.15 -3.30 15.99
N ARG A 43 -11.38 -3.43 15.49
CA ARG A 43 -12.13 -2.30 14.91
C ARG A 43 -12.50 -1.26 15.96
N LEU A 44 -12.96 -1.70 17.13
CA LEU A 44 -13.30 -0.81 18.24
C LEU A 44 -12.07 -0.01 18.70
N VAL A 45 -10.90 -0.64 18.85
CA VAL A 45 -9.65 0.09 19.17
C VAL A 45 -9.35 1.20 18.15
N LYS A 46 -9.53 0.94 16.84
CA LYS A 46 -9.29 1.96 15.81
C LYS A 46 -10.26 3.13 15.89
N VAL A 47 -11.55 2.84 16.12
CA VAL A 47 -12.56 3.89 16.31
C VAL A 47 -12.25 4.72 17.55
N GLY A 48 -11.91 4.09 18.68
CA GLY A 48 -11.57 4.78 19.92
C GLY A 48 -10.39 5.73 19.78
N ARG A 49 -9.32 5.28 19.12
CA ARG A 49 -8.15 6.13 18.81
C ARG A 49 -8.52 7.29 17.90
N SER A 50 -9.36 7.04 16.90
CA SER A 50 -9.82 8.07 15.98
C SER A 50 -10.64 9.13 16.71
N LEU A 51 -11.52 8.72 17.62
CA LEU A 51 -12.32 9.61 18.48
C LEU A 51 -11.42 10.47 19.39
N LYS A 52 -10.47 9.86 20.12
CA LYS A 52 -9.48 10.60 20.92
C LYS A 52 -8.78 11.68 20.09
N SER A 53 -8.21 11.28 18.96
CA SER A 53 -7.47 12.21 18.10
C SER A 53 -8.37 13.31 17.51
N LEU A 54 -9.63 13.03 17.16
CA LEU A 54 -10.57 14.06 16.68
C LEU A 54 -10.94 15.05 17.79
N VAL A 55 -11.16 14.57 19.02
CA VAL A 55 -11.43 15.43 20.18
C VAL A 55 -10.21 16.28 20.53
N GLU A 56 -8.99 15.73 20.47
CA GLU A 56 -7.76 16.51 20.68
C GLU A 56 -7.58 17.60 19.61
N LEU A 57 -7.76 17.26 18.33
CA LEU A 57 -7.69 18.23 17.23
C LEU A 57 -8.73 19.36 17.37
N SER A 58 -9.89 19.07 17.98
CA SER A 58 -10.93 20.08 18.23
C SER A 58 -10.49 21.18 19.18
N ALA A 59 -9.72 20.83 20.20
CA ALA A 59 -9.27 21.76 21.22
C ALA A 59 -8.26 22.77 20.67
N GLU A 60 -7.58 22.43 19.57
CA GLU A 60 -6.55 23.29 18.95
C GLU A 60 -7.12 24.33 17.96
N LYS A 61 -8.28 24.08 17.34
CA LYS A 61 -8.76 24.88 16.18
C LYS A 61 -10.07 25.64 16.37
N GLU A 62 -10.77 25.53 17.51
CA GLU A 62 -12.07 26.19 17.78
C GLU A 62 -13.13 26.06 16.65
N ASP A 63 -13.07 25.01 15.81
CA ASP A 63 -13.98 24.82 14.68
C ASP A 63 -14.85 23.56 14.88
N GLU A 64 -15.93 23.71 15.68
CA GLU A 64 -16.87 22.62 16.01
C GLU A 64 -17.51 21.97 14.76
N PHE A 65 -17.72 22.73 13.70
CA PHE A 65 -18.34 22.24 12.47
C PHE A 65 -17.46 21.20 11.77
N GLN A 66 -16.14 21.44 11.70
CA GLN A 66 -15.21 20.48 11.07
C GLN A 66 -15.13 19.15 11.82
N ILE A 67 -15.21 19.13 13.15
CA ILE A 67 -15.15 17.89 13.92
C ILE A 67 -16.44 17.09 13.73
N GLU A 68 -17.59 17.77 13.74
CA GLU A 68 -18.88 17.13 13.53
C GLU A 68 -18.90 16.40 12.17
N GLU A 69 -18.42 17.03 11.10
CA GLU A 69 -18.31 16.40 9.78
C GLU A 69 -17.28 15.25 9.75
N ALA A 70 -16.15 15.38 10.44
CA ALA A 70 -15.18 14.30 10.56
C ALA A 70 -15.76 13.08 11.34
N LEU A 71 -16.59 13.32 12.36
CA LEU A 71 -17.30 12.27 13.09
C LEU A 71 -18.39 11.63 12.22
N ARG A 72 -19.08 12.40 11.37
CA ARG A 72 -20.02 11.85 10.38
C ARG A 72 -19.30 10.94 9.37
N LEU A 73 -18.08 11.31 8.95
CA LEU A 73 -17.23 10.46 8.11
C LEU A 73 -16.90 9.14 8.80
N LEU A 74 -16.48 9.19 10.08
CA LEU A 74 -16.17 7.99 10.88
C LEU A 74 -17.41 7.09 11.07
N VAL A 75 -18.56 7.66 11.40
CA VAL A 75 -19.82 6.92 11.52
C VAL A 75 -20.22 6.30 10.17
N SER A 76 -20.03 7.01 9.06
CA SER A 76 -20.26 6.48 7.71
C SER A 76 -19.35 5.28 7.41
N GLU A 77 -18.07 5.33 7.79
CA GLU A 77 -17.14 4.21 7.67
C GLU A 77 -17.63 2.99 8.47
N CYS A 78 -17.98 3.19 9.74
CA CYS A 78 -18.52 2.13 10.60
C CYS A 78 -19.76 1.47 9.99
N LYS A 79 -20.71 2.27 9.49
CA LYS A 79 -21.93 1.77 8.81
C LYS A 79 -21.61 0.94 7.58
N LEU A 80 -20.62 1.32 6.78
CA LEU A 80 -20.20 0.55 5.61
C LEU A 80 -19.57 -0.78 6.01
N LEU A 81 -18.73 -0.79 7.06
CA LEU A 81 -18.05 -1.99 7.54
C LEU A 81 -18.99 -3.08 8.09
N VAL A 82 -20.18 -2.70 8.58
CA VAL A 82 -21.22 -3.66 9.01
C VAL A 82 -22.22 -4.02 7.92
N SER A 83 -22.23 -3.31 6.80
CA SER A 83 -23.26 -3.48 5.76
C SER A 83 -23.07 -4.71 4.86
N GLU A 84 -21.95 -5.44 4.99
CA GLU A 84 -21.51 -6.56 4.10
C GLU A 84 -21.36 -6.18 2.61
N LYS A 85 -21.49 -4.91 2.23
CA LYS A 85 -21.44 -4.44 0.84
C LYS A 85 -20.04 -4.20 0.28
N LEU A 86 -19.00 -4.35 1.11
CA LEU A 86 -17.63 -4.01 0.73
C LEU A 86 -17.06 -5.07 -0.23
N LYS A 87 -16.96 -4.71 -1.51
CA LYS A 87 -16.31 -5.49 -2.55
C LYS A 87 -15.34 -4.62 -3.33
N VAL A 88 -14.09 -5.07 -3.41
CA VAL A 88 -13.03 -4.45 -4.18
C VAL A 88 -13.24 -4.84 -5.65
N PRO A 89 -13.39 -3.86 -6.56
CA PRO A 89 -13.55 -4.14 -7.98
C PRO A 89 -12.22 -4.62 -8.58
N LYS A 90 -12.32 -5.20 -9.78
CA LYS A 90 -11.18 -5.68 -10.56
C LYS A 90 -11.05 -4.87 -11.85
N VAL A 91 -9.82 -4.68 -12.31
CA VAL A 91 -9.47 -4.04 -13.58
C VAL A 91 -8.50 -4.93 -14.37
N PRO A 92 -8.46 -4.85 -15.72
CA PRO A 92 -7.45 -5.54 -16.51
C PRO A 92 -6.04 -5.05 -16.14
N PHE A 93 -5.10 -5.97 -15.91
CA PHE A 93 -3.75 -5.63 -15.47
C PHE A 93 -2.75 -5.48 -16.62
N GLY A 94 -2.79 -4.33 -17.29
CA GLY A 94 -1.96 -4.06 -18.47
C GLY A 94 -2.06 -5.19 -19.50
N LYS A 95 -0.94 -5.54 -20.14
CA LYS A 95 -0.85 -6.56 -21.18
C LYS A 95 -1.07 -8.00 -20.68
N THR A 96 -1.04 -8.24 -19.36
CA THR A 96 -1.39 -9.56 -18.80
C THR A 96 -2.88 -9.85 -18.87
N GLN A 97 -3.73 -8.81 -18.91
CA GLN A 97 -5.20 -8.91 -18.89
C GLN A 97 -5.79 -9.68 -17.69
N LEU A 98 -4.99 -9.96 -16.64
CA LEU A 98 -5.51 -10.52 -15.40
C LEU A 98 -6.56 -9.58 -14.81
N ALA A 99 -7.66 -10.13 -14.31
CA ALA A 99 -8.68 -9.40 -13.55
C ALA A 99 -8.14 -9.06 -12.16
N MET A 100 -7.35 -7.99 -12.08
CA MET A 100 -6.60 -7.59 -10.90
C MET A 100 -7.47 -6.74 -9.98
N PRO A 101 -7.64 -7.11 -8.70
CA PRO A 101 -8.33 -6.25 -7.76
C PRO A 101 -7.56 -4.95 -7.56
N ILE A 102 -8.26 -3.82 -7.45
CA ILE A 102 -7.63 -2.49 -7.33
C ILE A 102 -6.94 -2.27 -5.96
N VAL A 103 -7.23 -3.15 -4.99
CA VAL A 103 -6.55 -3.30 -3.69
C VAL A 103 -6.08 -4.75 -3.53
N THR A 104 -4.84 -4.94 -3.07
CA THR A 104 -4.23 -6.27 -2.93
C THR A 104 -3.66 -6.48 -1.54
N LEU A 105 -3.40 -7.74 -1.19
CA LEU A 105 -2.84 -8.12 0.11
C LEU A 105 -1.33 -8.35 0.01
N GLY A 106 -0.56 -7.57 0.77
CA GLY A 106 0.89 -7.72 0.87
C GLY A 106 1.30 -8.50 2.10
N CYS A 107 2.05 -9.58 1.90
CA CYS A 107 2.41 -10.54 2.94
C CYS A 107 3.75 -10.23 3.64
N MET A 108 4.32 -9.04 3.47
CA MET A 108 5.57 -8.63 4.15
C MET A 108 5.42 -8.63 5.68
N ARG A 109 4.21 -8.37 6.19
CA ARG A 109 3.89 -8.34 7.63
C ARG A 109 3.52 -9.71 8.20
N PHE A 110 3.47 -10.76 7.37
CA PHE A 110 3.12 -12.10 7.83
C PHE A 110 4.25 -12.78 8.58
N GLN A 111 5.50 -12.39 8.32
CA GLN A 111 6.65 -12.99 8.97
C GLN A 111 6.64 -12.78 10.50
N GLN A 112 6.87 -13.87 11.24
CA GLN A 112 7.16 -13.83 12.68
C GLN A 112 8.57 -13.29 12.94
N GLU A 113 9.53 -13.59 12.05
CA GLU A 113 10.90 -13.06 12.12
C GLU A 113 11.50 -12.77 10.72
N TRP A 114 12.29 -11.69 10.65
CA TRP A 114 12.94 -11.23 9.42
C TRP A 114 14.11 -12.12 8.99
N MET A 115 14.78 -12.76 9.95
CA MET A 115 15.92 -13.63 9.68
C MET A 115 15.45 -15.06 9.36
N PRO A 116 16.19 -15.81 8.53
CA PRO A 116 15.82 -17.15 8.09
C PRO A 116 16.03 -18.22 9.19
N ARG A 117 15.56 -17.95 10.42
CA ARG A 117 15.56 -18.92 11.51
C ARG A 117 14.37 -19.87 11.43
N ILE A 118 13.27 -19.41 10.83
CA ILE A 118 12.06 -20.20 10.61
C ILE A 118 12.11 -20.82 9.22
N THR A 119 12.39 -22.11 9.19
CA THR A 119 12.43 -22.93 7.97
C THR A 119 11.38 -24.03 7.96
N ASN A 120 10.68 -24.23 9.09
CA ASN A 120 9.62 -25.21 9.25
C ASN A 120 8.42 -24.64 10.04
N MET A 121 7.22 -25.11 9.72
CA MET A 121 5.97 -24.68 10.36
C MET A 121 5.92 -24.96 11.87
N ASN A 122 6.66 -25.95 12.38
CA ASN A 122 6.72 -26.21 13.82
C ASN A 122 7.43 -25.09 14.62
N GLN A 123 8.10 -24.16 13.94
CA GLN A 123 8.73 -22.98 14.55
C GLN A 123 7.84 -21.74 14.50
N VAL A 124 6.70 -21.82 13.81
CA VAL A 124 5.72 -20.73 13.70
C VAL A 124 4.75 -20.83 14.88
N GLY A 125 4.58 -19.75 15.63
CA GLY A 125 3.60 -19.66 16.70
C GLY A 125 2.16 -19.75 16.16
N SER A 126 1.29 -20.47 16.85
CA SER A 126 -0.13 -20.64 16.46
C SER A 126 -0.81 -19.30 16.23
N ASP A 127 -0.62 -18.33 17.12
CA ASP A 127 -1.27 -17.03 17.06
C ASP A 127 -0.86 -16.24 15.79
N CYS A 128 0.40 -16.39 15.36
CA CYS A 128 0.89 -15.78 14.12
C CYS A 128 0.21 -16.40 12.90
N GLN A 129 0.10 -17.73 12.87
CA GLN A 129 -0.54 -18.46 11.77
C GLN A 129 -2.06 -18.20 11.74
N ASP A 130 -2.73 -18.20 12.88
CA ASP A 130 -4.17 -17.95 13.00
C ASP A 130 -4.52 -16.52 12.59
N ASN A 131 -3.72 -15.53 13.00
CA ASN A 131 -3.87 -14.15 12.56
C ASN A 131 -3.70 -14.01 11.05
N LEU A 132 -2.72 -14.70 10.46
CA LEU A 132 -2.53 -14.72 9.00
C LEU A 132 -3.76 -15.31 8.29
N VAL A 133 -4.29 -16.42 8.77
CA VAL A 133 -5.53 -17.02 8.23
C VAL A 133 -6.71 -16.05 8.35
N ALA A 134 -6.84 -15.35 9.47
CA ALA A 134 -7.88 -14.33 9.67
C ALA A 134 -7.74 -13.16 8.67
N ILE A 135 -6.51 -12.69 8.44
CA ILE A 135 -6.23 -11.63 7.45
C ILE A 135 -6.58 -12.12 6.04
N LEU A 136 -6.20 -13.34 5.66
CA LEU A 136 -6.54 -13.90 4.34
C LEU A 136 -8.05 -13.98 4.14
N LYS A 137 -8.79 -14.49 5.13
CA LYS A 137 -10.26 -14.55 5.07
C LYS A 137 -10.88 -13.16 4.92
N GLN A 138 -10.39 -12.17 5.67
CA GLN A 138 -10.86 -10.79 5.57
C GLN A 138 -10.54 -10.16 4.20
N ALA A 139 -9.34 -10.38 3.67
CA ALA A 139 -8.96 -9.90 2.35
C ALA A 139 -9.83 -10.51 1.24
N ILE A 140 -10.02 -11.84 1.28
CA ILE A 140 -10.84 -12.57 0.31
C ILE A 140 -12.31 -12.15 0.42
N SER A 141 -12.84 -11.95 1.63
CA SER A 141 -14.23 -11.50 1.82
C SER A 141 -14.47 -10.11 1.21
N TYR A 142 -13.47 -9.24 1.21
CA TYR A 142 -13.48 -7.96 0.49
C TYR A 142 -13.18 -8.07 -1.00
N GLY A 143 -12.81 -9.23 -1.53
CA GLY A 143 -12.45 -9.37 -2.96
C GLY A 143 -11.00 -8.98 -3.29
N MET A 144 -10.13 -8.82 -2.28
CA MET A 144 -8.69 -8.63 -2.46
C MET A 144 -8.02 -9.98 -2.81
N THR A 145 -8.29 -10.48 -4.01
CA THR A 145 -7.87 -11.82 -4.48
C THR A 145 -6.47 -11.86 -5.09
N HIS A 146 -5.70 -10.77 -5.04
CA HIS A 146 -4.26 -10.79 -5.34
C HIS A 146 -3.48 -10.79 -4.04
N ILE A 147 -2.67 -11.83 -3.85
CA ILE A 147 -1.88 -12.07 -2.66
C ILE A 147 -0.42 -12.09 -3.07
N GLU A 148 0.34 -11.13 -2.54
CA GLU A 148 1.74 -10.94 -2.88
C GLU A 148 2.65 -11.26 -1.71
N THR A 149 3.67 -12.08 -1.98
CA THR A 149 4.77 -12.36 -1.06
C THR A 149 6.12 -12.30 -1.79
N ALA A 150 7.19 -12.61 -1.06
CA ALA A 150 8.53 -12.74 -1.63
C ALA A 150 9.36 -13.74 -0.81
N ARG A 151 10.32 -14.40 -1.47
CA ARG A 151 11.31 -15.26 -0.81
C ARG A 151 12.11 -14.53 0.26
N GLY A 152 12.30 -13.23 0.09
CA GLY A 152 12.97 -12.35 1.06
C GLY A 152 12.12 -11.95 2.28
N TYR A 153 10.83 -12.28 2.32
CA TYR A 153 9.93 -11.89 3.42
C TYR A 153 9.94 -12.95 4.54
N GLY A 154 11.11 -13.28 5.08
CA GLY A 154 11.24 -14.22 6.20
C GLY A 154 10.50 -15.54 5.96
N CYS A 155 9.61 -15.92 6.88
CA CYS A 155 8.76 -17.12 6.78
C CYS A 155 7.44 -16.92 6.00
N SER A 156 7.24 -15.78 5.34
CA SER A 156 5.96 -15.43 4.69
C SER A 156 5.47 -16.48 3.70
N GLU A 157 6.31 -16.94 2.76
CA GLU A 157 5.92 -17.99 1.78
C GLU A 157 5.52 -19.30 2.45
N LEU A 158 6.22 -19.70 3.50
CA LEU A 158 5.99 -20.97 4.22
C LEU A 158 4.64 -20.94 4.95
N GLN A 159 4.38 -19.86 5.69
CA GLN A 159 3.12 -19.67 6.42
C GLN A 159 1.94 -19.48 5.45
N LEU A 160 2.16 -18.72 4.36
CA LEU A 160 1.16 -18.50 3.33
C LEU A 160 0.78 -19.82 2.64
N GLY A 161 1.75 -20.66 2.27
CA GLY A 161 1.46 -21.95 1.64
C GLY A 161 0.61 -22.85 2.54
N THR A 162 0.92 -22.89 3.84
CA THR A 162 0.13 -23.65 4.82
C THR A 162 -1.30 -23.10 4.97
N ALA A 163 -1.44 -21.78 5.04
CA ALA A 163 -2.76 -21.15 5.16
C ALA A 163 -3.61 -21.33 3.89
N LEU A 164 -3.02 -21.18 2.69
CA LEU A 164 -3.70 -21.40 1.42
C LEU A 164 -4.20 -22.85 1.33
N LYS A 165 -3.35 -23.83 1.68
CA LYS A 165 -3.74 -25.24 1.72
C LYS A 165 -4.94 -25.47 2.66
N GLN A 166 -4.94 -24.86 3.84
CA GLN A 166 -6.09 -24.92 4.76
C GLN A 166 -7.36 -24.32 4.13
N LEU A 167 -7.27 -23.15 3.50
CA LEU A 167 -8.41 -22.50 2.86
C LEU A 167 -8.96 -23.31 1.67
N PHE A 168 -8.09 -23.94 0.88
CA PHE A 168 -8.48 -24.83 -0.22
C PHE A 168 -9.15 -26.11 0.30
N LEU A 169 -8.58 -26.75 1.33
CA LEU A 169 -9.15 -27.96 1.95
C LEU A 169 -10.53 -27.70 2.55
N THR A 170 -10.73 -26.54 3.16
CA THR A 170 -12.02 -26.11 3.72
C THR A 170 -12.99 -25.57 2.67
N LYS A 171 -12.59 -25.51 1.40
CA LYS A 171 -13.35 -24.93 0.27
C LYS A 171 -13.80 -23.49 0.52
N TYR A 172 -13.04 -22.74 1.33
CA TYR A 172 -13.29 -21.33 1.55
C TYR A 172 -13.05 -20.52 0.26
N VAL A 173 -12.08 -20.95 -0.54
CA VAL A 173 -11.70 -20.40 -1.84
C VAL A 173 -11.04 -21.51 -2.66
N THR A 174 -11.02 -21.39 -3.99
CA THR A 174 -10.27 -22.30 -4.87
C THR A 174 -8.94 -21.67 -5.31
N ARG A 175 -8.03 -22.46 -5.89
CA ARG A 175 -6.73 -21.93 -6.35
C ARG A 175 -6.94 -20.90 -7.47
N GLU A 176 -7.94 -21.12 -8.31
CA GLU A 176 -8.25 -20.33 -9.50
C GLU A 176 -8.87 -18.97 -9.16
N ASP A 177 -9.48 -18.84 -7.98
CA ASP A 177 -10.03 -17.57 -7.49
C ASP A 177 -8.95 -16.54 -7.11
N LEU A 178 -7.70 -17.00 -6.92
CA LEU A 178 -6.60 -16.21 -6.39
C LEU A 178 -5.52 -15.95 -7.45
N ILE A 179 -4.97 -14.73 -7.43
CA ILE A 179 -3.74 -14.37 -8.12
C ILE A 179 -2.62 -14.41 -7.09
N ILE A 180 -1.70 -15.36 -7.21
CA ILE A 180 -0.57 -15.48 -6.28
C ILE A 180 0.69 -14.91 -6.94
N GLN A 181 1.36 -14.02 -6.22
CA GLN A 181 2.62 -13.42 -6.63
C GLN A 181 3.76 -13.77 -5.65
N THR A 182 4.91 -14.17 -6.20
CA THR A 182 6.17 -14.16 -5.43
C THR A 182 7.29 -13.40 -6.14
N LYS A 183 8.36 -13.11 -5.40
CA LYS A 183 9.55 -12.41 -5.88
C LYS A 183 10.83 -13.08 -5.40
N ILE A 184 11.80 -13.21 -6.31
CA ILE A 184 13.12 -13.76 -6.01
C ILE A 184 14.20 -12.84 -6.57
N PRO A 185 15.23 -12.47 -5.80
CA PRO A 185 16.36 -11.70 -6.33
C PRO A 185 17.09 -12.47 -7.43
N PRO A 186 17.60 -11.81 -8.48
CA PRO A 186 18.49 -12.47 -9.42
C PRO A 186 19.79 -12.89 -8.71
N HIS A 187 20.38 -13.99 -9.17
CA HIS A 187 21.65 -14.49 -8.64
C HIS A 187 22.68 -14.55 -9.76
N GLU A 188 23.94 -14.28 -9.43
CA GLU A 188 25.06 -14.46 -10.37
C GLU A 188 25.14 -15.89 -10.90
N LYS A 189 25.00 -16.88 -10.00
CA LYS A 189 24.94 -18.29 -10.36
C LYS A 189 23.50 -18.70 -10.63
N VAL A 190 23.24 -19.14 -11.85
CA VAL A 190 21.91 -19.60 -12.29
C VAL A 190 21.40 -20.80 -11.47
N SER A 191 22.29 -21.68 -11.02
CA SER A 191 21.96 -22.80 -10.13
C SER A 191 21.33 -22.34 -8.81
N ASP A 192 21.84 -21.25 -8.24
CA ASP A 192 21.38 -20.72 -6.96
C ASP A 192 20.00 -20.09 -7.12
N PHE A 193 19.79 -19.36 -8.22
CA PHE A 193 18.48 -18.84 -8.59
C PHE A 193 17.44 -19.96 -8.77
N ARG A 194 17.79 -21.04 -9.48
CA ARG A 194 16.90 -22.19 -9.67
C ARG A 194 16.54 -22.85 -8.34
N ALA A 195 17.51 -23.08 -7.46
CA ALA A 195 17.28 -23.65 -6.14
C ALA A 195 16.38 -22.76 -5.26
N ALA A 196 16.55 -21.43 -5.36
CA ALA A 196 15.67 -20.47 -4.70
C ALA A 196 14.23 -20.54 -5.23
N LEU A 197 14.06 -20.63 -6.55
CA LEU A 197 12.75 -20.77 -7.20
C LEU A 197 12.03 -22.05 -6.77
N GLU A 198 12.71 -23.19 -6.80
CA GLU A 198 12.17 -24.47 -6.31
C GLU A 198 11.78 -24.41 -4.83
N THR A 199 12.55 -23.68 -4.03
CA THR A 199 12.23 -23.46 -2.62
C THR A 199 10.96 -22.65 -2.45
N SER A 200 10.75 -21.58 -3.23
CA SER A 200 9.50 -20.81 -3.23
C SER A 200 8.28 -21.68 -3.58
N PHE A 201 8.36 -22.50 -4.64
CA PHE A 201 7.29 -23.45 -4.99
C PHE A 201 6.99 -24.44 -3.85
N ARG A 202 8.04 -25.00 -3.23
CA ARG A 202 7.89 -25.92 -2.10
C ARG A 202 7.27 -25.24 -0.86
N SER A 203 7.70 -24.03 -0.53
CA SER A 203 7.16 -23.27 0.61
C SER A 203 5.69 -22.90 0.39
N LEU A 204 5.36 -22.41 -0.80
CA LEU A 204 4.00 -22.02 -1.16
C LEU A 204 3.07 -23.23 -1.35
N GLN A 205 3.60 -24.42 -1.64
CA GLN A 205 2.83 -25.63 -1.89
C GLN A 205 1.81 -25.45 -3.04
N LEU A 206 2.25 -24.80 -4.13
CA LEU A 206 1.42 -24.52 -5.31
C LEU A 206 2.02 -25.16 -6.56
N ASP A 207 1.15 -25.58 -7.48
CA ASP A 207 1.59 -26.12 -8.78
C ASP A 207 1.98 -25.02 -9.77
N TYR A 208 1.39 -23.83 -9.63
CA TYR A 208 1.68 -22.66 -10.46
C TYR A 208 1.59 -21.34 -9.69
N ILE A 209 2.30 -20.33 -10.19
CA ILE A 209 2.34 -18.95 -9.73
C ILE A 209 1.82 -18.04 -10.85
N ASP A 210 0.89 -17.15 -10.54
CA ASP A 210 0.31 -16.26 -11.55
C ASP A 210 1.30 -15.16 -11.94
N LEU A 211 1.96 -14.57 -10.96
CA LEU A 211 2.87 -13.44 -11.15
C LEU A 211 4.24 -13.76 -10.51
N PHE A 212 5.29 -13.88 -11.31
CA PHE A 212 6.66 -13.98 -10.81
C PHE A 212 7.40 -12.66 -11.05
N SER A 213 8.07 -12.11 -10.04
CA SER A 213 8.92 -10.92 -10.21
C SER A 213 10.39 -11.19 -9.89
N PHE A 214 11.29 -10.65 -10.71
CA PHE A 214 12.68 -10.43 -10.27
C PHE A 214 12.71 -9.35 -9.19
N HIS A 215 13.20 -9.71 -8.00
CA HIS A 215 13.15 -8.83 -6.84
C HIS A 215 14.33 -7.85 -6.85
N GLY A 216 14.04 -6.56 -6.87
CA GLY A 216 15.05 -5.52 -6.62
C GLY A 216 16.03 -5.32 -7.77
N LEU A 217 15.52 -5.20 -9.01
CA LEU A 217 16.33 -4.77 -10.15
C LEU A 217 16.64 -3.28 -10.00
N ASN A 218 17.81 -2.98 -9.41
CA ASN A 218 18.24 -1.65 -8.99
C ASN A 218 19.53 -1.18 -9.68
N TYR A 219 20.38 -2.11 -10.12
CA TYR A 219 21.73 -1.87 -10.64
C TYR A 219 22.04 -2.78 -11.84
N GLU A 220 23.05 -2.40 -12.63
CA GLU A 220 23.43 -3.09 -13.88
C GLU A 220 23.81 -4.56 -13.67
N GLU A 221 24.43 -4.91 -12.54
CA GLU A 221 24.82 -6.29 -12.20
C GLU A 221 23.60 -7.21 -12.19
N GLN A 222 22.48 -6.75 -11.65
CA GLN A 222 21.25 -7.53 -11.58
C GLN A 222 20.64 -7.73 -12.98
N ILE A 223 20.76 -6.76 -13.88
CA ILE A 223 20.39 -6.92 -15.29
C ILE A 223 21.28 -7.97 -15.96
N LYS A 224 22.59 -7.94 -15.70
CA LYS A 224 23.53 -8.92 -16.26
C LYS A 224 23.14 -10.33 -15.85
N TRP A 225 22.91 -10.58 -14.56
CA TRP A 225 22.47 -11.88 -14.05
C TRP A 225 21.10 -12.31 -14.57
N THR A 226 20.21 -11.35 -14.83
CA THR A 226 18.85 -11.62 -15.28
C THR A 226 18.78 -11.92 -16.78
N LEU A 227 19.52 -11.20 -17.63
CA LEU A 227 19.27 -11.13 -19.07
C LEU A 227 20.50 -11.34 -19.98
N LYS A 228 21.74 -11.40 -19.46
CA LYS A 228 22.95 -11.49 -20.30
C LYS A 228 23.50 -12.91 -20.33
N GLY A 229 23.98 -13.33 -21.51
CA GLY A 229 24.52 -14.66 -21.75
C GLY A 229 23.43 -15.71 -22.01
N ASP A 230 23.85 -16.90 -22.44
CA ASP A 230 22.94 -18.01 -22.78
C ASP A 230 22.39 -18.71 -21.53
N GLU A 231 23.12 -18.64 -20.41
CA GLU A 231 22.67 -19.12 -19.10
C GLU A 231 22.45 -17.92 -18.17
N ASN A 232 21.19 -17.52 -18.01
CA ASN A 232 20.79 -16.43 -17.13
C ASN A 232 19.49 -16.74 -16.39
N CYS A 233 19.11 -15.91 -15.41
CA CYS A 233 17.93 -16.18 -14.59
C CYS A 233 16.62 -16.15 -15.40
N MET A 234 16.52 -15.33 -16.45
CA MET A 234 15.32 -15.28 -17.31
C MET A 234 15.13 -16.56 -18.11
N VAL A 235 16.20 -17.25 -18.52
CA VAL A 235 16.09 -18.58 -19.17
C VAL A 235 15.40 -19.58 -18.24
N VAL A 236 15.79 -19.62 -16.96
CA VAL A 236 15.12 -20.46 -15.96
C VAL A 236 13.64 -20.09 -15.80
N VAL A 237 13.31 -18.80 -15.73
CA VAL A 237 11.91 -18.36 -15.63
C VAL A 237 11.11 -18.79 -16.86
N LYS A 238 11.68 -18.67 -18.07
CA LYS A 238 11.03 -19.09 -19.31
C LYS A 238 10.76 -20.60 -19.35
N GLU A 239 11.68 -21.43 -18.88
CA GLU A 239 11.43 -22.88 -18.75
C GLU A 239 10.21 -23.16 -17.83
N TYR A 240 10.09 -22.44 -16.73
CA TYR A 240 8.94 -22.57 -15.83
C TYR A 240 7.64 -22.03 -16.44
N MET A 241 7.72 -21.02 -17.30
CA MET A 241 6.58 -20.53 -18.07
C MET A 241 6.13 -21.55 -19.12
N GLU A 242 7.07 -22.14 -19.87
CA GLU A 242 6.81 -23.21 -20.85
C GLU A 242 6.21 -24.46 -20.18
N ALA A 243 6.63 -24.76 -18.94
CA ALA A 243 6.05 -25.82 -18.12
C ALA A 243 4.71 -25.46 -17.46
N GLY A 244 4.16 -24.26 -17.69
CA GLY A 244 2.90 -23.79 -17.12
C GLY A 244 2.93 -23.46 -15.62
N LYS A 245 4.12 -23.39 -15.01
CA LYS A 245 4.32 -23.13 -13.58
C LYS A 245 4.38 -21.65 -13.24
N ILE A 246 4.73 -20.79 -14.19
CA ILE A 246 4.69 -19.32 -14.05
C ILE A 246 3.86 -18.77 -15.21
N ARG A 247 2.88 -17.90 -14.93
CA ARG A 247 2.04 -17.32 -15.98
C ARG A 247 2.60 -16.03 -16.55
N HIS A 248 2.99 -15.10 -15.69
CA HIS A 248 3.54 -13.80 -16.11
C HIS A 248 4.82 -13.43 -15.38
N VAL A 249 5.70 -12.72 -16.08
CA VAL A 249 6.99 -12.25 -15.54
C VAL A 249 7.06 -10.74 -15.44
N GLY A 250 7.54 -10.25 -14.31
CA GLY A 250 7.72 -8.83 -14.03
C GLY A 250 8.95 -8.56 -13.19
N PHE A 251 9.04 -7.36 -12.63
CA PHE A 251 10.11 -7.00 -11.70
C PHE A 251 9.62 -6.10 -10.57
N SER A 252 10.39 -6.04 -9.49
CA SER A 252 10.27 -4.99 -8.48
C SER A 252 11.54 -4.16 -8.41
N THR A 253 11.42 -2.90 -8.00
CA THR A 253 12.55 -1.98 -8.04
C THR A 253 12.44 -0.86 -7.00
N HIS A 254 13.61 -0.42 -6.58
CA HIS A 254 13.90 0.82 -5.84
C HIS A 254 14.94 1.66 -6.58
N ALA A 255 15.17 1.41 -7.87
CA ALA A 255 16.20 2.11 -8.65
C ALA A 255 15.85 3.59 -8.89
N SER A 256 16.83 4.30 -9.46
CA SER A 256 16.60 5.64 -10.00
C SER A 256 15.60 5.62 -11.17
N THR A 257 14.87 6.72 -11.36
CA THR A 257 13.91 6.89 -12.48
C THR A 257 14.52 6.52 -13.82
N THR A 258 15.74 6.98 -14.11
CA THR A 258 16.44 6.69 -15.38
C THR A 258 16.67 5.19 -15.57
N PHE A 259 17.03 4.47 -14.52
CA PHE A 259 17.23 3.02 -14.59
C PHE A 259 15.91 2.27 -14.78
N ILE A 260 14.83 2.72 -14.13
CA ILE A 260 13.49 2.14 -14.30
C ILE A 260 13.01 2.34 -15.75
N LEU A 261 13.17 3.54 -16.32
CA LEU A 261 12.84 3.82 -17.72
C LEU A 261 13.60 2.88 -18.67
N LYS A 262 14.89 2.65 -18.42
CA LYS A 262 15.70 1.68 -19.16
C LYS A 262 15.12 0.26 -19.06
N LEU A 263 14.75 -0.20 -17.86
CA LEU A 263 14.14 -1.54 -17.67
C LEU A 263 12.81 -1.68 -18.42
N ILE A 264 11.98 -0.64 -18.43
CA ILE A 264 10.71 -0.60 -19.17
C ILE A 264 10.98 -0.72 -20.68
N ASP A 265 11.99 0.00 -21.19
CA ASP A 265 12.30 0.04 -22.62
C ASP A 265 12.82 -1.31 -23.17
N MET A 266 13.43 -2.14 -22.32
CA MET A 266 13.88 -3.48 -22.72
C MET A 266 12.74 -4.40 -23.21
N ASP A 267 11.50 -4.10 -22.85
CA ASP A 267 10.28 -4.80 -23.28
C ASP A 267 10.29 -6.33 -23.05
N VAL A 268 10.93 -6.77 -21.97
CA VAL A 268 10.98 -8.19 -21.56
C VAL A 268 10.04 -8.53 -20.40
N PHE A 269 9.42 -7.52 -19.79
CA PHE A 269 8.56 -7.66 -18.61
C PHE A 269 7.11 -7.27 -18.91
N GLU A 270 6.18 -7.89 -18.20
CA GLU A 270 4.73 -7.65 -18.36
C GLU A 270 4.14 -6.69 -17.35
N TYR A 271 4.74 -6.61 -16.16
CA TYR A 271 4.31 -5.75 -15.08
C TYR A 271 5.46 -5.36 -14.17
N VAL A 272 5.22 -4.36 -13.32
CA VAL A 272 6.21 -3.83 -12.39
C VAL A 272 5.61 -3.52 -11.02
N ASN A 273 6.42 -3.73 -9.99
CA ASN A 273 6.16 -3.33 -8.63
C ASN A 273 7.04 -2.11 -8.31
N LEU A 274 6.46 -0.93 -8.19
CA LEU A 274 7.21 0.30 -7.91
C LEU A 274 6.50 1.21 -6.91
N HIS A 275 7.20 2.25 -6.48
CA HIS A 275 6.65 3.25 -5.58
C HIS A 275 6.26 4.50 -6.37
N TYR A 276 5.01 4.92 -6.22
CA TYR A 276 4.51 6.18 -6.73
C TYR A 276 3.25 6.57 -5.92
N HIS A 277 3.31 7.70 -5.22
CA HIS A 277 2.26 8.19 -4.33
C HIS A 277 2.29 9.74 -4.26
N TYR A 278 1.26 10.35 -3.69
CA TYR A 278 1.12 11.82 -3.62
C TYR A 278 2.37 12.52 -3.04
N PHE A 279 2.90 12.00 -1.93
CA PHE A 279 4.07 12.58 -1.27
C PHE A 279 5.39 12.39 -2.04
N GLY A 280 5.41 11.59 -3.12
CA GLY A 280 6.60 11.28 -3.91
C GLY A 280 6.71 9.82 -4.37
N SER A 281 7.91 9.35 -4.64
CA SER A 281 8.23 7.91 -4.79
C SER A 281 9.16 7.47 -3.64
N TYR A 282 9.41 6.16 -3.46
CA TYR A 282 10.41 5.71 -2.47
C TYR A 282 11.79 6.31 -2.74
N THR A 283 12.10 6.51 -4.01
CA THR A 283 13.17 7.34 -4.51
C THR A 283 12.59 8.72 -4.87
N ALA A 284 11.95 9.42 -3.94
CA ALA A 284 11.65 10.84 -4.10
C ALA A 284 12.98 11.61 -4.00
N SER A 285 13.95 11.19 -4.81
CA SER A 285 15.33 11.56 -4.84
C SER A 285 15.55 12.68 -5.86
N GLY A 286 14.54 13.51 -6.11
CA GLY A 286 14.65 14.53 -7.15
C GLY A 286 15.00 13.94 -8.52
N GLY A 287 14.68 12.66 -8.73
CA GLY A 287 14.87 11.95 -9.99
C GLY A 287 13.77 12.26 -10.99
N GLY A 288 13.94 11.79 -12.23
CA GLY A 288 13.10 12.19 -13.36
C GLY A 288 13.54 13.49 -14.00
N HIS A 289 12.91 13.87 -15.10
CA HIS A 289 13.30 15.09 -15.83
C HIS A 289 12.99 16.38 -15.06
N ASP A 290 12.03 16.32 -14.15
CA ASP A 290 11.40 17.46 -13.47
C ASP A 290 11.33 17.26 -11.94
N GLY A 291 12.10 16.35 -11.37
CA GLY A 291 12.10 16.08 -9.94
C GLY A 291 10.87 15.33 -9.40
N ASN A 292 9.90 14.98 -10.25
CA ASN A 292 8.67 14.28 -9.86
C ASN A 292 8.84 12.76 -9.67
N GLY A 293 10.07 12.29 -9.49
CA GLY A 293 10.38 10.90 -9.13
C GLY A 293 9.98 9.93 -10.23
N ASN A 294 9.01 9.06 -9.94
CA ASN A 294 8.56 8.01 -10.87
C ASN A 294 7.41 8.40 -11.79
N LEU A 295 7.02 9.68 -11.88
CA LEU A 295 5.95 10.13 -12.79
C LEU A 295 6.25 9.73 -14.25
N ASP A 296 7.46 9.95 -14.73
CA ASP A 296 7.87 9.56 -16.10
C ASP A 296 7.77 8.04 -16.30
N CYS A 297 8.15 7.26 -15.28
CA CYS A 297 8.05 5.81 -15.32
C CYS A 297 6.60 5.35 -15.45
N VAL A 298 5.68 5.86 -14.64
CA VAL A 298 4.27 5.44 -14.70
C VAL A 298 3.59 5.87 -16.01
N LYS A 299 3.95 7.04 -16.57
CA LYS A 299 3.51 7.44 -17.92
C LYS A 299 4.01 6.47 -18.99
N PHE A 300 5.29 6.09 -18.95
CA PHE A 300 5.86 5.18 -19.94
C PHE A 300 5.30 3.76 -19.81
N LEU A 301 5.06 3.29 -18.59
CA LEU A 301 4.39 2.02 -18.32
C LEU A 301 2.96 1.99 -18.89
N THR A 302 2.20 3.08 -18.74
CA THR A 302 0.87 3.22 -19.36
C THR A 302 0.96 3.11 -20.88
N GLN A 303 1.93 3.80 -21.51
CA GLN A 303 2.14 3.73 -22.97
C GLN A 303 2.51 2.32 -23.45
N LYS A 304 3.32 1.58 -22.69
CA LYS A 304 3.70 0.19 -22.98
C LYS A 304 2.62 -0.83 -22.58
N ASN A 305 1.47 -0.37 -22.07
CA ASN A 305 0.40 -1.21 -21.53
C ASN A 305 0.94 -2.23 -20.51
N MET A 306 1.87 -1.83 -19.63
CA MET A 306 2.40 -2.72 -18.59
C MET A 306 1.53 -2.67 -17.33
N GLY A 307 1.42 -3.80 -16.63
CA GLY A 307 0.76 -3.84 -15.33
C GLY A 307 1.51 -2.98 -14.30
N ILE A 308 0.80 -2.04 -13.66
CA ILE A 308 1.38 -1.12 -12.67
C ILE A 308 0.86 -1.49 -11.28
N PHE A 309 1.75 -2.02 -10.45
CA PHE A 309 1.46 -2.39 -9.07
C PHE A 309 2.23 -1.50 -8.09
N ILE A 310 1.50 -0.65 -7.36
CA ILE A 310 2.09 0.29 -6.41
C ILE A 310 2.37 -0.39 -5.06
N ILE A 311 3.64 -0.40 -4.66
CA ILE A 311 4.10 -0.99 -3.41
C ILE A 311 4.37 0.05 -2.31
N SER A 312 4.15 -0.39 -1.07
CA SER A 312 4.28 0.41 0.15
C SER A 312 3.60 1.80 0.13
N PRO A 313 2.41 1.94 -0.48
CA PRO A 313 1.80 3.24 -0.70
C PRO A 313 1.43 3.99 0.59
N PHE A 314 1.28 3.29 1.72
CA PHE A 314 0.97 3.89 3.02
C PHE A 314 2.21 4.05 3.90
N ASP A 315 3.05 3.03 3.98
CA ASP A 315 4.25 3.02 4.82
C ASP A 315 5.32 3.98 4.28
N LYS A 316 5.64 3.88 2.98
CA LYS A 316 6.61 4.74 2.29
C LYS A 316 5.98 6.04 1.80
N GLY A 317 4.66 6.07 1.64
CA GLY A 317 3.89 7.27 1.36
C GLY A 317 3.54 8.12 2.58
N GLY A 318 4.40 8.20 3.61
CA GLY A 318 4.19 9.10 4.75
C GLY A 318 3.59 8.47 6.00
N ARG A 319 3.67 7.14 6.18
CA ARG A 319 3.10 6.40 7.33
C ARG A 319 1.62 6.73 7.57
N LEU A 320 0.81 6.62 6.52
CA LEU A 320 -0.58 7.11 6.53
C LEU A 320 -1.53 6.36 7.47
N TYR A 321 -1.15 5.18 7.96
CA TYR A 321 -1.88 4.43 8.98
C TYR A 321 -1.64 4.96 10.41
N ALA A 322 -0.70 5.89 10.58
CA ALA A 322 -0.44 6.64 11.80
C ALA A 322 0.00 8.06 11.40
N PRO A 323 -0.93 8.84 10.81
CA PRO A 323 -0.60 10.15 10.24
C PRO A 323 -0.26 11.17 11.33
N SER A 324 0.49 12.21 10.97
CA SER A 324 0.68 13.36 11.85
C SER A 324 -0.64 14.12 12.05
N ASN A 325 -0.78 14.83 13.17
CA ASN A 325 -1.93 15.71 13.41
C ASN A 325 -2.09 16.74 12.28
N LYS A 326 -0.98 17.33 11.83
CA LYS A 326 -1.00 18.30 10.72
C LYS A 326 -1.58 17.69 9.44
N LEU A 327 -1.07 16.53 9.00
CA LEU A 327 -1.56 15.87 7.79
C LEU A 327 -3.04 15.46 7.91
N ARG A 328 -3.42 14.87 9.05
CA ARG A 328 -4.81 14.47 9.28
C ARG A 328 -5.74 15.70 9.24
N SER A 329 -5.33 16.82 9.84
CA SER A 329 -6.10 18.07 9.80
C SER A 329 -6.21 18.73 8.41
N LEU A 330 -5.33 18.39 7.47
CA LEU A 330 -5.37 18.90 6.09
C LEU A 330 -6.27 18.05 5.17
N THR A 331 -6.56 16.81 5.58
CA THR A 331 -7.36 15.84 4.80
C THR A 331 -8.81 15.75 5.29
N LEU A 332 -9.05 15.98 6.57
CA LEU A 332 -10.38 16.07 7.15
C LEU A 332 -11.04 17.44 6.88
N PRO A 333 -12.39 17.49 6.87
CA PRO A 333 -13.35 16.39 7.10
C PRO A 333 -13.65 15.50 5.87
N GLU A 334 -13.00 15.72 4.74
CA GLU A 334 -13.34 15.10 3.45
C GLU A 334 -13.05 13.61 3.42
N MET A 335 -11.88 13.21 3.93
CA MET A 335 -11.42 11.82 3.97
C MET A 335 -10.23 11.63 4.90
N GLU A 336 -10.05 10.41 5.41
CA GLU A 336 -8.84 10.06 6.17
C GLU A 336 -7.61 9.93 5.25
N PRO A 337 -6.38 10.11 5.76
CA PRO A 337 -5.16 10.06 4.94
C PRO A 337 -4.96 8.78 4.11
N MET A 338 -5.34 7.61 4.63
CA MET A 338 -5.27 6.36 3.87
C MET A 338 -6.29 6.32 2.72
N GLU A 339 -7.49 6.85 2.93
CA GLU A 339 -8.51 6.97 1.89
C GLU A 339 -8.04 7.97 0.83
N PHE A 340 -7.57 9.16 1.23
CA PHE A 340 -6.98 10.15 0.33
C PHE A 340 -5.97 9.53 -0.61
N LYS A 341 -4.98 8.81 -0.08
CA LYS A 341 -3.97 8.17 -0.92
C LYS A 341 -4.61 7.20 -1.91
N SER A 342 -5.53 6.37 -1.43
CA SER A 342 -6.17 5.34 -2.25
C SER A 342 -6.95 5.96 -3.41
N GLN A 343 -7.73 7.01 -3.13
CA GLN A 343 -8.44 7.77 -4.16
C GLN A 343 -7.49 8.52 -5.08
N TRP A 344 -6.38 9.08 -4.58
CA TRP A 344 -5.38 9.75 -5.41
C TRP A 344 -4.74 8.80 -6.43
N ILE A 345 -4.46 7.55 -6.05
CA ILE A 345 -3.91 6.54 -6.97
C ILE A 345 -4.90 6.22 -8.09
N TRP A 346 -6.16 5.91 -7.77
CA TRP A 346 -7.12 5.47 -8.78
C TRP A 346 -7.68 6.61 -9.63
N ASN A 347 -7.82 7.80 -9.07
CA ASN A 347 -8.33 8.97 -9.77
C ASN A 347 -7.21 9.85 -10.34
N HIS A 348 -5.97 9.37 -10.38
CA HIS A 348 -4.85 10.16 -10.88
C HIS A 348 -5.12 10.67 -12.31
N ASN A 349 -5.61 9.83 -13.20
CA ASN A 349 -6.01 10.25 -14.55
C ASN A 349 -7.12 11.33 -14.54
N THR A 350 -8.14 11.16 -13.70
CA THR A 350 -9.27 12.10 -13.54
C THR A 350 -8.86 13.44 -12.94
N LEU A 351 -7.91 13.45 -12.00
CA LEU A 351 -7.38 14.68 -11.38
C LEU A 351 -6.64 15.56 -12.38
N TYR A 352 -6.07 14.96 -13.44
CA TYR A 352 -5.35 15.66 -14.50
C TYR A 352 -6.12 15.63 -15.83
N ASP A 353 -7.46 15.67 -15.76
CA ASP A 353 -8.38 15.80 -16.89
C ASP A 353 -8.10 14.82 -18.04
N GLY A 354 -7.85 13.55 -17.70
CA GLY A 354 -7.58 12.49 -18.67
C GLY A 354 -6.11 12.34 -19.10
N ASN A 355 -5.22 13.21 -18.63
CA ASN A 355 -3.80 13.22 -19.01
C ASN A 355 -2.88 12.52 -18.00
N GLY A 356 -3.40 12.08 -16.86
CA GLY A 356 -2.61 11.36 -15.85
C GLY A 356 -2.40 9.88 -16.19
N PRO A 357 -1.34 9.21 -15.67
CA PRO A 357 -1.18 7.77 -15.78
C PRO A 357 -2.34 6.98 -15.15
N ILE A 358 -2.59 5.77 -15.68
CA ILE A 358 -3.54 4.80 -15.11
C ILE A 358 -2.77 3.84 -14.21
N LEU A 359 -3.04 3.90 -12.91
CA LEU A 359 -2.44 3.03 -11.91
C LEU A 359 -3.42 1.89 -11.59
N HIS A 360 -3.01 0.64 -11.81
CA HIS A 360 -3.95 -0.48 -11.79
C HIS A 360 -4.31 -0.93 -10.37
N THR A 361 -3.30 -1.03 -9.49
CA THR A 361 -3.51 -1.59 -8.16
C THR A 361 -2.43 -1.19 -7.16
N TYR A 362 -2.71 -1.36 -5.87
CA TYR A 362 -1.75 -1.17 -4.79
C TYR A 362 -1.93 -2.20 -3.68
N THR A 363 -0.87 -2.41 -2.89
CA THR A 363 -0.88 -3.38 -1.78
C THR A 363 -1.12 -2.75 -0.41
N VAL A 364 -1.84 -3.47 0.44
CA VAL A 364 -1.95 -3.25 1.88
C VAL A 364 -1.14 -4.32 2.61
N GLY A 365 -0.10 -3.90 3.33
CA GLY A 365 0.62 -4.79 4.24
C GLY A 365 -0.09 -4.86 5.58
N ALA A 366 -0.98 -5.84 5.76
CA ALA A 366 -1.79 -5.99 6.97
C ALA A 366 -1.08 -6.78 8.07
N GLY A 367 -1.05 -6.24 9.28
CA GLY A 367 -0.62 -6.96 10.48
C GLY A 367 -1.79 -7.62 11.23
N ARG A 368 -3.03 -7.23 10.92
CA ARG A 368 -4.27 -7.71 11.52
C ARG A 368 -5.45 -7.49 10.56
N PRO A 369 -6.60 -8.17 10.71
CA PRO A 369 -7.70 -8.09 9.75
C PRO A 369 -8.20 -6.67 9.46
N SER A 370 -8.37 -5.83 10.49
CA SER A 370 -8.95 -4.49 10.28
C SER A 370 -8.01 -3.53 9.54
N ASP A 371 -6.74 -3.88 9.30
CA ASP A 371 -5.82 -3.03 8.50
C ASP A 371 -6.27 -2.91 7.05
N LEU A 372 -7.17 -3.79 6.60
CA LEU A 372 -7.75 -3.81 5.27
C LEU A 372 -8.99 -2.91 5.13
N ASP A 373 -9.62 -2.55 6.26
CA ASP A 373 -10.96 -1.94 6.31
C ASP A 373 -11.02 -0.61 5.55
N GLN A 374 -10.12 0.33 5.84
CA GLN A 374 -10.13 1.64 5.17
C GLN A 374 -9.90 1.55 3.66
N SER A 375 -9.07 0.61 3.19
CA SER A 375 -8.89 0.41 1.75
C SER A 375 -10.13 -0.22 1.10
N ALA A 376 -10.82 -1.12 1.79
CA ALA A 376 -12.08 -1.68 1.30
C ALA A 376 -13.20 -0.62 1.23
N VAL A 377 -13.29 0.25 2.24
CA VAL A 377 -14.22 1.38 2.26
C VAL A 377 -13.89 2.39 1.16
N ALA A 378 -12.62 2.73 0.97
CA ALA A 378 -12.18 3.59 -0.12
C ALA A 378 -12.56 2.99 -1.49
N ALA A 379 -12.34 1.68 -1.70
CA ALA A 379 -12.74 1.01 -2.93
C ALA A 379 -14.26 1.06 -3.16
N TYR A 380 -15.07 0.87 -2.12
CA TYR A 380 -16.52 1.00 -2.20
C TYR A 380 -16.93 2.42 -2.63
N ARG A 381 -16.37 3.45 -1.98
CA ARG A 381 -16.68 4.86 -2.33
C ARG A 381 -16.20 5.23 -3.72
N HIS A 382 -15.03 4.73 -4.13
CA HIS A 382 -14.49 4.92 -5.47
C HIS A 382 -15.47 4.45 -6.57
N VAL A 383 -16.17 3.33 -6.34
CA VAL A 383 -17.12 2.75 -7.30
C VAL A 383 -18.52 3.36 -7.18
N HIS A 384 -19.03 3.49 -5.95
CA HIS A 384 -20.44 3.80 -5.70
C HIS A 384 -20.72 5.27 -5.40
N GLN A 385 -19.67 6.07 -5.17
CA GLN A 385 -19.76 7.49 -4.82
C GLN A 385 -18.73 8.32 -5.61
N HIS A 386 -18.39 7.86 -6.83
CA HIS A 386 -17.24 8.34 -7.60
C HIS A 386 -17.16 9.87 -7.72
N GLU A 387 -18.21 10.53 -8.21
CA GLU A 387 -18.24 11.98 -8.42
C GLU A 387 -17.98 12.75 -7.11
N ALA A 388 -18.76 12.46 -6.06
CA ALA A 388 -18.60 13.08 -4.75
C ALA A 388 -17.21 12.79 -4.13
N THR A 389 -16.67 11.60 -4.35
CA THR A 389 -15.32 11.23 -3.90
C THR A 389 -14.25 12.03 -4.64
N VAL A 390 -14.38 12.24 -5.96
CA VAL A 390 -13.44 13.03 -6.75
C VAL A 390 -13.48 14.51 -6.35
N ASP A 391 -14.65 15.09 -6.07
CA ASP A 391 -14.77 16.48 -5.63
C ASP A 391 -14.08 16.71 -4.27
N LYS A 392 -14.33 15.81 -3.32
CA LYS A 392 -13.64 15.78 -2.03
C LYS A 392 -12.12 15.61 -2.21
N LEU A 393 -11.70 14.74 -3.13
CA LEU A 393 -10.29 14.50 -3.41
C LEU A 393 -9.61 15.77 -3.97
N ARG A 394 -10.24 16.47 -4.93
CA ARG A 394 -9.73 17.74 -5.46
C ARG A 394 -9.55 18.77 -4.35
N THR A 395 -10.54 18.89 -3.47
CA THR A 395 -10.49 19.78 -2.31
C THR A 395 -9.30 19.46 -1.39
N VAL A 396 -9.04 18.18 -1.11
CA VAL A 396 -7.89 17.77 -0.28
C VAL A 396 -6.56 18.02 -0.99
N VAL A 397 -6.46 17.73 -2.29
CA VAL A 397 -5.25 18.02 -3.09
C VAL A 397 -4.92 19.51 -3.04
N GLU A 398 -5.90 20.39 -3.27
CA GLU A 398 -5.71 21.85 -3.21
C GLU A 398 -5.20 22.31 -1.84
N ARG A 399 -5.74 21.76 -0.74
CA ARG A 399 -5.26 22.07 0.62
C ARG A 399 -3.83 21.62 0.85
N LEU A 400 -3.50 20.40 0.44
CA LEU A 400 -2.16 19.86 0.61
C LEU A 400 -1.14 20.61 -0.23
N ASP A 401 -1.47 20.97 -1.47
CA ASP A 401 -0.60 21.76 -2.35
C ASP A 401 -0.39 23.17 -1.81
N ARG A 402 -1.45 23.84 -1.36
CA ARG A 402 -1.33 25.14 -0.69
C ARG A 402 -0.49 25.06 0.58
N ALA A 403 -0.72 24.07 1.45
CA ALA A 403 0.06 23.91 2.68
C ALA A 403 1.55 23.64 2.40
N LYS A 404 1.84 22.92 1.32
CA LYS A 404 3.20 22.68 0.83
C LYS A 404 3.84 23.98 0.32
N GLU A 405 3.14 24.76 -0.49
CA GLU A 405 3.60 26.05 -1.00
C GLU A 405 3.81 27.08 0.12
N GLU A 406 2.88 27.18 1.08
CA GLU A 406 2.99 28.07 2.24
C GLU A 406 4.20 27.72 3.12
N ALA A 407 4.47 26.43 3.31
CA ALA A 407 5.58 25.98 4.16
C ALA A 407 6.96 26.08 3.50
N LEU A 408 7.03 25.98 2.17
CA LEU A 408 8.29 25.82 1.44
C LEU A 408 8.60 26.97 0.47
N GLY A 409 7.59 27.68 -0.02
CA GLY A 409 7.68 28.67 -1.08
C GLY A 409 7.56 28.09 -2.48
N ALA A 410 6.85 28.80 -3.37
CA ALA A 410 6.57 28.38 -4.75
C ALA A 410 7.82 28.13 -5.61
N GLU A 411 8.91 28.84 -5.35
CA GLU A 411 10.18 28.61 -6.04
C GLU A 411 10.80 27.26 -5.59
N TRP A 412 10.85 27.00 -4.29
CA TRP A 412 11.49 25.81 -3.74
C TRP A 412 10.79 24.52 -4.15
N ILE A 413 9.45 24.50 -4.14
CA ILE A 413 8.68 23.30 -4.51
C ILE A 413 9.01 22.81 -5.93
N ASN A 414 9.48 23.71 -6.81
CA ASN A 414 9.82 23.43 -8.21
C ASN A 414 11.33 23.31 -8.48
N THR A 415 12.18 23.47 -7.45
CA THR A 415 13.63 23.58 -7.64
C THR A 415 14.46 22.84 -6.59
N TRP A 416 13.87 22.33 -5.51
CA TRP A 416 14.62 21.76 -4.37
C TRP A 416 15.61 20.65 -4.76
N TRP A 417 15.36 19.93 -5.84
CA TRP A 417 16.22 18.84 -6.33
C TRP A 417 17.41 19.32 -7.18
N GLN A 418 17.38 20.57 -7.65
CA GLN A 418 18.39 21.07 -8.57
C GLN A 418 19.74 21.23 -7.86
N GLY A 419 20.80 20.70 -8.48
CA GLY A 419 22.15 20.76 -7.93
C GLY A 419 22.46 19.74 -6.82
N LEU A 420 21.48 18.95 -6.38
CA LEU A 420 21.71 17.86 -5.44
C LEU A 420 22.43 16.68 -6.13
N ARG A 421 23.49 16.17 -5.49
CA ARG A 421 24.23 15.02 -6.01
C ARG A 421 23.41 13.75 -5.84
N LYS A 422 23.40 12.90 -6.86
CA LYS A 422 22.86 11.53 -6.75
C LYS A 422 23.73 10.71 -5.79
N ALA A 423 23.16 9.69 -5.16
CA ALA A 423 23.89 8.89 -4.18
C ALA A 423 25.15 8.26 -4.77
N GLU A 424 25.08 7.77 -6.00
CA GLU A 424 26.20 7.14 -6.72
C GLU A 424 27.32 8.15 -7.05
N GLN A 425 27.05 9.45 -6.97
CA GLN A 425 28.01 10.54 -7.20
C GLN A 425 28.63 11.07 -5.89
N SER A 426 28.21 10.53 -4.75
CA SER A 426 28.72 10.93 -3.43
C SER A 426 29.75 9.92 -2.92
N ASN A 427 30.78 10.39 -2.22
CA ASN A 427 31.88 9.56 -1.72
C ASN A 427 31.44 8.47 -0.73
N HIS A 428 30.23 8.58 -0.16
CA HIS A 428 29.71 7.70 0.88
C HIS A 428 28.31 7.17 0.57
N PHE A 429 27.85 7.23 -0.69
CA PHE A 429 26.49 6.81 -1.09
C PHE A 429 25.37 7.48 -0.27
N VAL A 430 25.54 8.76 0.06
CA VAL A 430 24.56 9.56 0.78
C VAL A 430 23.43 9.96 -0.14
N GLU A 431 22.21 9.58 0.22
CA GLU A 431 20.96 9.92 -0.45
C GLU A 431 20.52 11.36 -0.14
N HIS A 432 21.28 12.36 -0.58
CA HIS A 432 21.01 13.79 -0.31
C HIS A 432 19.59 14.21 -0.65
N ASN A 433 19.09 13.75 -1.79
CA ASN A 433 17.73 14.06 -2.21
C ASN A 433 16.68 13.49 -1.26
N GLN A 434 16.89 12.28 -0.73
CA GLN A 434 15.98 11.67 0.23
C GLN A 434 15.93 12.48 1.54
N ILE A 435 17.08 13.00 1.99
CA ILE A 435 17.18 13.84 3.19
C ILE A 435 16.38 15.14 2.99
N VAL A 436 16.62 15.85 1.88
CA VAL A 436 15.94 17.11 1.58
C VAL A 436 14.44 16.87 1.38
N TRP A 437 14.06 15.78 0.70
CA TRP A 437 12.66 15.40 0.56
C TRP A 437 11.99 15.13 1.92
N CYS A 438 12.61 14.32 2.79
CA CYS A 438 12.11 14.07 4.14
C CYS A 438 11.94 15.38 4.92
N TYR A 439 12.89 16.32 4.81
CA TYR A 439 12.79 17.63 5.42
C TYR A 439 11.59 18.44 4.89
N ASN A 440 11.39 18.44 3.57
CA ASN A 440 10.21 19.07 2.95
C ASN A 440 8.89 18.47 3.47
N GLN A 441 8.83 17.14 3.65
CA GLN A 441 7.65 16.46 4.21
C GLN A 441 7.38 16.84 5.68
N ILE A 442 8.44 17.08 6.47
CA ILE A 442 8.32 17.55 7.86
C ILE A 442 7.69 18.95 7.87
N LEU A 443 8.22 19.88 7.08
CA LEU A 443 7.74 21.26 7.05
C LEU A 443 6.30 21.36 6.53
N ALA A 444 6.01 20.72 5.39
CA ALA A 444 4.71 20.78 4.76
C ALA A 444 3.63 20.05 5.57
N PHE A 445 3.91 18.85 6.06
CA PHE A 445 2.89 17.93 6.56
C PHE A 445 3.14 17.40 7.98
N GLY A 446 4.19 17.84 8.67
CA GLY A 446 4.49 17.40 10.04
C GLY A 446 4.93 15.93 10.13
N LEU A 447 5.50 15.37 9.06
CA LEU A 447 5.85 13.95 8.95
C LEU A 447 7.18 13.60 9.64
N TYR A 448 7.40 14.08 10.86
CA TYR A 448 8.64 13.89 11.63
C TYR A 448 8.92 12.41 11.94
N ASP A 449 7.95 11.69 12.50
CA ASP A 449 8.14 10.26 12.82
C ASP A 449 8.36 9.43 11.56
N PHE A 450 7.67 9.77 10.47
CA PHE A 450 7.92 9.11 9.18
C PHE A 450 9.36 9.35 8.73
N ALA A 451 9.82 10.61 8.70
CA ALA A 451 11.18 10.97 8.29
C ALA A 451 12.24 10.28 9.15
N LYS A 452 12.09 10.28 10.48
CA LYS A 452 13.00 9.62 11.45
C LYS A 452 13.11 8.10 11.24
N ASN A 453 12.08 7.45 10.69
CA ASN A 453 12.15 6.02 10.36
C ASN A 453 12.81 5.76 8.99
N ARG A 454 12.96 6.79 8.16
CA ARG A 454 13.59 6.69 6.83
C ARG A 454 15.07 7.04 6.84
N TYR A 455 15.46 7.95 7.73
CA TYR A 455 16.80 8.48 7.88
C TYR A 455 17.06 8.73 9.37
#